data_AF-A0A2V7MUB8-F1
#
_entry.id   AF-A0A2V7MUB8-F1
#
_cell.length_a   1.000
_cell.length_b   1.000
_cell.length_c   1.000
_cell.angle_alpha   90.00
_cell.angle_beta   90.00
_cell.angle_gamma   90.00
#
_symmetry.space_group_name_H-M   'P 1'
#
loop_
_entity.id
_entity.type
_entity.pdbx_description
1 polymer ?
#
loop_
_entity_poly.entity_id
_entity_poly.type
_entity_poly.pdbx_seq_one_letter_code
_entity_poly.pdbx_strand_id
1 'polypeptide(L)'
;MLVNLVPEFLAVLAAPDPTAAYHEYLDRHGPVLASYWHNYVLDPASPHAEQVIAAALRADRADLKRLLADVDVVSITEDALQRALERLEADCPVDLYLMVGVGAANAGELVVGGRGIAFLCLEHFTGRANPQTYGMGLAPHLLPLWVAHETAHAVRYTSPTSRADLRRLVVDLRGHYDYWDTGSRASLRELLVNEGAAVAAAQAVAPGLEPWEYFGYTRRQYRRIRELDAFLRRVTAPMLDQTGLGLRLRFLSGGMTPAARLMGGKVLPERAGYYLGLRLVENYLAERGIASTLRAAADEFRKADDRALGIQTA
;
A
#
# COMPACT_ATOMS: atom_id res chain seq x y z
N MET A 1 0.60 12.45 -12.13
CA MET A 1 1.90 12.97 -12.65
C MET A 1 3.03 12.27 -11.90
N LEU A 2 4.17 11.98 -12.54
CA LEU A 2 5.35 11.50 -11.82
C LEU A 2 6.09 12.67 -11.17
N VAL A 3 6.45 12.53 -9.90
CA VAL A 3 7.34 13.43 -9.16
C VAL A 3 8.53 12.63 -8.66
N ASN A 4 9.74 12.96 -9.13
CA ASN A 4 10.94 12.24 -8.77
C ASN A 4 11.79 13.04 -7.77
N LEU A 5 11.70 12.66 -6.49
CA LEU A 5 12.44 13.28 -5.38
C LEU A 5 13.83 12.64 -5.15
N VAL A 6 14.16 11.56 -5.86
CA VAL A 6 15.42 10.84 -5.67
C VAL A 6 16.64 11.73 -5.92
N PRO A 7 16.72 12.54 -6.99
CA PRO A 7 17.86 13.42 -7.21
C PRO A 7 18.03 14.46 -6.09
N GLU A 8 16.93 15.02 -5.58
CA GLU A 8 16.97 15.98 -4.47
C GLU A 8 17.49 15.32 -3.19
N PHE A 9 17.03 14.12 -2.85
CA PHE A 9 17.55 13.39 -1.70
C PHE A 9 19.05 13.03 -1.87
N LEU A 10 19.49 12.64 -3.06
CA LEU A 10 20.91 12.41 -3.32
C LEU A 10 21.75 13.70 -3.20
N ALA A 11 21.19 14.85 -3.56
CA ALA A 11 21.82 16.15 -3.35
C ALA A 11 21.93 16.50 -1.86
N VAL A 12 20.91 16.16 -1.04
CA VAL A 12 20.98 16.27 0.42
C VAL A 12 22.16 15.48 0.98
N LEU A 13 22.37 14.23 0.53
CA LEU A 13 23.50 13.42 0.98
C LEU A 13 24.86 13.98 0.58
N ALA A 14 24.92 14.71 -0.54
CA ALA A 14 26.15 15.33 -1.04
C ALA A 14 26.41 16.72 -0.46
N ALA A 15 25.47 17.28 0.30
CA ALA A 15 25.60 18.62 0.88
C ALA A 15 26.70 18.68 1.95
N PRO A 16 27.34 19.85 2.16
CA PRO A 16 28.30 20.03 3.24
C PRO A 16 27.72 19.77 4.64
N ASP A 17 26.43 20.09 4.82
CA ASP A 17 25.64 19.75 6.01
C ASP A 17 24.39 18.96 5.57
N PRO A 18 24.47 17.61 5.51
CA PRO A 18 23.36 16.78 5.11
C PRO A 18 22.14 16.87 6.05
N THR A 19 22.35 17.22 7.32
CA THR A 19 21.25 17.29 8.30
C THR A 19 20.40 18.54 8.04
N ALA A 20 21.05 19.70 7.92
CA ALA A 20 20.35 20.93 7.57
C ALA A 20 19.67 20.82 6.19
N ALA A 21 20.37 20.24 5.20
CA ALA A 21 19.80 20.03 3.86
C ALA A 21 18.59 19.09 3.87
N TYR A 22 18.57 18.06 4.73
CA TYR A 22 17.42 17.17 4.86
C TYR A 22 16.20 17.88 5.45
N HIS A 23 16.40 18.73 6.46
CA HIS A 23 15.31 19.54 7.03
C HIS A 23 14.73 20.51 6.01
N GLU A 24 15.57 21.17 5.20
CA GLU A 24 15.08 22.02 4.10
C GLU A 24 14.30 21.21 3.05
N TYR A 25 14.77 19.99 2.73
CA TYR A 25 14.05 19.06 1.85
C TYR A 25 12.69 18.63 2.42
N LEU A 26 12.60 18.34 3.73
CA LEU A 26 11.34 18.05 4.40
C LEU A 26 10.39 19.24 4.34
N ASP A 27 10.86 20.45 4.63
CA ASP A 27 10.03 21.66 4.61
C ASP A 27 9.50 21.97 3.21
N ARG A 28 10.37 21.88 2.19
CA ARG A 28 10.01 22.14 0.78
C ARG A 28 8.92 21.20 0.28
N HIS A 29 8.96 19.93 0.67
CA HIS A 29 8.01 18.89 0.27
C HIS A 29 7.01 18.54 1.39
N GLY A 30 6.85 19.44 2.35
CA GLY A 30 6.12 19.24 3.60
C GLY A 30 4.73 18.61 3.45
N PRO A 31 3.86 19.06 2.53
CA PRO A 31 2.52 18.47 2.41
C PRO A 31 2.51 16.96 2.16
N VAL A 32 3.46 16.44 1.39
CA VAL A 32 3.54 15.02 1.06
C VAL A 32 4.41 14.27 2.05
N LEU A 33 5.61 14.81 2.37
CA LEU A 33 6.53 14.12 3.27
C LEU A 33 6.03 14.08 4.71
N ALA A 34 5.36 15.12 5.22
CA ALA A 34 4.74 15.06 6.54
C ALA A 34 3.64 13.99 6.60
N SER A 35 2.85 13.86 5.53
CA SER A 35 1.83 12.81 5.41
C SER A 35 2.45 11.40 5.34
N TYR A 36 3.53 11.22 4.58
CA TYR A 36 4.31 9.98 4.58
C TYR A 36 4.84 9.63 5.98
N TRP A 37 5.45 10.60 6.66
CA TRP A 37 6.00 10.41 8.01
C TRP A 37 4.92 10.01 9.00
N HIS A 38 3.82 10.75 9.07
CA HIS A 38 2.70 10.48 9.97
C HIS A 38 2.07 9.09 9.76
N ASN A 39 1.92 8.68 8.49
CA ASN A 39 1.23 7.44 8.15
C ASN A 39 2.13 6.20 8.24
N TYR A 40 3.42 6.32 7.91
CA TYR A 40 4.29 5.15 7.73
C TYR A 40 5.50 5.12 8.66
N VAL A 41 5.95 6.27 9.18
CA VAL A 41 7.20 6.35 9.96
C VAL A 41 6.89 6.58 11.45
N LEU A 42 6.61 7.83 11.81
CA LEU A 42 6.22 8.33 13.13
C LEU A 42 5.92 9.83 12.99
N ASP A 43 5.33 10.43 14.03
CA ASP A 43 5.11 11.88 14.06
C ASP A 43 6.44 12.63 13.84
N PRO A 44 6.59 13.44 12.77
CA PRO A 44 7.84 14.14 12.47
C PRO A 44 8.25 15.14 13.56
N ALA A 45 7.33 15.58 14.44
CA ALA A 45 7.65 16.43 15.59
C ALA A 45 8.12 15.63 16.83
N SER A 46 8.13 14.30 16.76
CA SER A 46 8.57 13.42 17.85
C SER A 46 10.08 13.54 18.10
N PRO A 47 10.54 13.43 19.37
CA PRO A 47 11.96 13.36 19.69
C PRO A 47 12.73 12.22 19.00
N HIS A 48 12.02 11.20 18.52
CA HIS A 48 12.60 10.06 17.81
C HIS A 48 12.86 10.33 16.32
N ALA A 49 12.25 11.38 15.73
CA ALA A 49 12.38 11.69 14.32
C ALA A 49 13.84 11.96 13.92
N GLU A 50 14.56 12.78 14.69
CA GLU A 50 15.97 13.10 14.44
C GLU A 50 16.87 11.84 14.41
N GLN A 51 16.55 10.82 15.21
CA GLN A 51 17.32 9.57 15.21
C GLN A 51 17.12 8.80 13.90
N VAL A 52 15.88 8.77 13.40
CA VAL A 52 15.52 8.15 12.11
C VAL A 52 16.19 8.90 10.96
N ILE A 53 16.13 10.25 10.97
CA ILE A 53 16.79 11.11 9.98
C ILE A 53 18.29 10.83 9.96
N ALA A 54 18.94 10.90 11.13
CA ALA A 54 20.37 10.70 11.24
C ALA A 54 20.80 9.29 10.80
N ALA A 55 19.98 8.27 11.05
CA ALA A 55 20.22 6.92 10.53
C ALA A 55 20.10 6.87 9.00
N ALA A 56 19.04 7.44 8.44
CA ALA A 56 18.77 7.45 7.00
C ALA A 56 19.86 8.20 6.19
N LEU A 57 20.45 9.26 6.76
CA LEU A 57 21.53 10.04 6.17
C LEU A 57 22.89 9.33 6.22
N ARG A 58 23.14 8.50 7.24
CA ARG A 58 24.40 7.75 7.38
C ARG A 58 24.42 6.41 6.66
N ALA A 59 23.26 5.89 6.27
CA ALA A 59 23.16 4.57 5.65
C ALA A 59 23.92 4.48 4.33
N ASP A 60 24.65 3.37 4.12
CA ASP A 60 25.25 3.05 2.83
C ASP A 60 24.17 2.73 1.80
N ARG A 61 24.27 3.40 0.64
CA ARG A 61 23.31 3.36 -0.48
C ARG A 61 23.99 2.99 -1.79
N ALA A 62 25.11 2.27 -1.73
CA ALA A 62 25.79 1.77 -2.92
C ALA A 62 24.90 0.87 -3.80
N ASP A 63 23.95 0.15 -3.21
CA ASP A 63 22.93 -0.64 -3.90
C ASP A 63 21.91 0.23 -4.65
N LEU A 64 21.40 1.29 -4.03
CA LEU A 64 20.52 2.26 -4.69
C LEU A 64 21.25 2.98 -5.84
N LYS A 65 22.49 3.43 -5.63
CA LYS A 65 23.29 4.07 -6.69
C LYS A 65 23.49 3.13 -7.89
N ARG A 66 23.70 1.84 -7.64
CA ARG A 66 23.80 0.82 -8.69
C ARG A 66 22.47 0.63 -9.42
N LEU A 67 21.36 0.52 -8.68
CA LEU A 67 20.02 0.43 -9.27
C LEU A 67 19.78 1.58 -10.25
N LEU A 68 20.04 2.82 -9.83
CA LEU A 68 19.81 4.02 -10.64
C LEU A 68 20.74 4.13 -11.86
N ALA A 69 21.91 3.49 -11.81
CA ALA A 69 22.83 3.42 -12.95
C ALA A 69 22.41 2.35 -13.98
N ASP A 70 21.85 1.24 -13.50
CA ASP A 70 21.58 0.05 -14.31
C ASP A 70 20.13 -0.03 -14.81
N VAL A 71 19.19 0.65 -14.15
CA VAL A 71 17.74 0.53 -14.38
C VAL A 71 17.11 1.90 -14.55
N ASP A 72 16.40 2.10 -15.66
CA ASP A 72 15.58 3.28 -15.90
C ASP A 72 14.27 3.20 -15.10
N VAL A 73 14.38 3.45 -13.80
CA VAL A 73 13.26 3.41 -12.85
C VAL A 73 12.19 4.44 -13.18
N VAL A 74 12.55 5.56 -13.79
CA VAL A 74 11.62 6.64 -14.17
C VAL A 74 10.71 6.12 -15.27
N SER A 75 11.28 5.68 -16.39
CA SER A 75 10.49 5.15 -17.51
C SER A 75 9.60 3.98 -17.09
N ILE A 76 10.13 3.01 -16.32
CA ILE A 76 9.36 1.85 -15.83
C ILE A 76 8.13 2.29 -15.02
N THR A 77 8.28 3.29 -14.16
CA THR A 77 7.23 3.73 -13.24
C THR A 77 6.24 4.68 -13.90
N GLU A 78 6.66 5.54 -14.82
CA GLU A 78 5.76 6.34 -15.67
C GLU A 78 4.89 5.44 -16.53
N ASP A 79 5.49 4.47 -17.21
CA ASP A 79 4.78 3.48 -18.02
C ASP A 79 3.78 2.68 -17.19
N ALA A 80 4.16 2.26 -15.98
CA ALA A 80 3.28 1.55 -15.07
C ALA A 80 2.12 2.42 -14.59
N LEU A 81 2.38 3.69 -14.27
CA LEU A 81 1.35 4.63 -13.85
C LEU A 81 0.36 4.87 -15.00
N GLN A 82 0.85 5.11 -16.22
CA GLN A 82 0.00 5.32 -17.39
C GLN A 82 -0.89 4.11 -17.65
N ARG A 83 -0.31 2.90 -17.66
CA ARG A 83 -1.09 1.66 -17.79
C ARG A 83 -2.10 1.49 -16.67
N ALA A 84 -1.75 1.84 -15.43
CA ALA A 84 -2.67 1.77 -14.30
C ALA A 84 -3.85 2.74 -14.49
N LEU A 85 -3.58 4.01 -14.80
CA LEU A 85 -4.64 5.00 -15.02
C LEU A 85 -5.59 4.60 -16.15
N GLU A 86 -5.07 4.06 -17.25
CA GLU A 86 -5.87 3.55 -18.36
C GLU A 86 -6.70 2.33 -17.97
N ARG A 87 -6.06 1.30 -17.40
CA ARG A 87 -6.72 0.02 -17.07
C ARG A 87 -7.75 0.15 -15.95
N LEU A 88 -7.54 1.09 -15.03
CA LEU A 88 -8.43 1.35 -13.91
C LEU A 88 -9.51 2.39 -14.24
N GLU A 89 -9.47 2.92 -15.47
CA GLU A 89 -10.34 3.99 -15.98
C GLU A 89 -10.38 5.16 -14.99
N ALA A 90 -9.21 5.63 -14.55
CA ALA A 90 -9.10 6.64 -13.51
C ALA A 90 -9.80 7.95 -13.93
N ASP A 91 -10.81 8.36 -13.14
CA ASP A 91 -11.61 9.57 -13.32
C ASP A 91 -11.23 10.66 -12.30
N CYS A 92 -10.04 10.53 -11.71
CA CYS A 92 -9.44 11.47 -10.78
C CYS A 92 -7.92 11.53 -10.98
N PRO A 93 -7.26 12.66 -10.66
CA PRO A 93 -5.81 12.75 -10.75
C PRO A 93 -5.13 11.89 -9.68
N VAL A 94 -4.08 11.16 -10.09
CA VAL A 94 -3.16 10.45 -9.19
C VAL A 94 -1.74 10.89 -9.50
N ASP A 95 -0.98 11.23 -8.46
CA ASP A 95 0.46 11.46 -8.56
C ASP A 95 1.25 10.27 -8.05
N LEU A 96 2.39 10.02 -8.68
CA LEU A 96 3.35 9.00 -8.26
C LEU A 96 4.63 9.68 -7.81
N TYR A 97 5.03 9.44 -6.56
CA TYR A 97 6.27 9.95 -5.99
C TYR A 97 7.33 8.85 -5.97
N LEU A 98 8.42 9.06 -6.71
CA LEU A 98 9.64 8.26 -6.51
C LEU A 98 10.48 8.97 -5.47
N MET A 99 10.79 8.27 -4.39
CA MET A 99 11.54 8.84 -3.29
C MET A 99 12.54 7.83 -2.73
N VAL A 100 13.39 8.36 -1.86
CA VAL A 100 14.18 7.55 -0.93
C VAL A 100 13.51 7.68 0.42
N GLY A 101 13.05 6.57 0.96
CA GLY A 101 12.41 6.52 2.26
C GLY A 101 13.42 6.44 3.40
N VAL A 102 12.85 6.33 4.60
CA VAL A 102 13.59 6.15 5.86
C VAL A 102 13.45 4.73 6.42
N GLY A 103 13.07 3.77 5.56
CA GLY A 103 13.04 2.35 5.88
C GLY A 103 11.71 1.80 6.44
N ALA A 104 10.63 2.58 6.38
CA ALA A 104 9.37 2.21 7.01
C ALA A 104 8.36 1.50 6.10
N ALA A 105 8.36 1.82 4.80
CA ALA A 105 7.47 1.22 3.80
C ALA A 105 8.11 1.27 2.41
N ASN A 106 7.96 0.20 1.62
CA ASN A 106 8.42 0.17 0.23
C ASN A 106 7.55 1.00 -0.71
N ALA A 107 6.26 0.99 -0.47
CA ALA A 107 5.24 1.65 -1.26
C ALA A 107 4.07 1.99 -0.34
N GLY A 108 3.25 2.93 -0.75
CA GLY A 108 2.02 3.26 -0.04
C GLY A 108 1.21 4.33 -0.76
N GLU A 109 0.05 4.58 -0.20
CA GLU A 109 -0.93 5.51 -0.68
C GLU A 109 -1.09 6.70 0.28
N LEU A 110 -1.38 7.88 -0.27
CA LEU A 110 -1.69 9.07 0.48
C LEU A 110 -2.86 9.80 -0.19
N VAL A 111 -3.55 10.64 0.57
CA VAL A 111 -4.39 11.70 0.04
C VAL A 111 -3.99 12.98 0.74
N VAL A 112 -3.66 14.01 -0.02
CA VAL A 112 -3.26 15.32 0.48
C VAL A 112 -4.10 16.39 -0.22
N GLY A 113 -4.93 17.11 0.54
CA GLY A 113 -5.80 18.15 -0.03
C GLY A 113 -6.77 17.62 -1.10
N GLY A 114 -7.24 16.39 -0.95
CA GLY A 114 -8.14 15.70 -1.89
C GLY A 114 -7.44 15.08 -3.10
N ARG A 115 -6.12 15.21 -3.22
CA ARG A 115 -5.34 14.64 -4.32
C ARG A 115 -4.77 13.27 -3.94
N GLY A 116 -5.08 12.26 -4.76
CA GLY A 116 -4.59 10.90 -4.58
C GLY A 116 -3.11 10.80 -4.95
N ILE A 117 -2.33 10.16 -4.09
CA ILE A 117 -0.89 10.01 -4.24
C ILE A 117 -0.52 8.54 -4.01
N ALA A 118 0.32 8.01 -4.87
CA ALA A 118 1.09 6.79 -4.65
C ALA A 118 2.55 7.19 -4.43
N PHE A 119 3.29 6.48 -3.58
CA PHE A 119 4.73 6.65 -3.48
C PHE A 119 5.48 5.32 -3.54
N LEU A 120 6.74 5.38 -3.97
CA LEU A 120 7.69 4.27 -3.98
C LEU A 120 9.00 4.70 -3.33
N CYS A 121 9.45 3.95 -2.34
CA CYS A 121 10.75 4.10 -1.70
C CYS A 121 11.76 3.14 -2.37
N LEU A 122 12.59 3.67 -3.28
CA LEU A 122 13.41 2.86 -4.19
C LEU A 122 14.49 2.02 -3.50
N GLU A 123 14.89 2.35 -2.28
CA GLU A 123 15.84 1.55 -1.49
C GLU A 123 15.31 0.15 -1.17
N HIS A 124 13.99 -0.08 -1.27
CA HIS A 124 13.41 -1.40 -1.11
C HIS A 124 13.51 -2.27 -2.37
N PHE A 125 13.80 -1.70 -3.54
CA PHE A 125 13.73 -2.35 -4.86
C PHE A 125 15.10 -2.62 -5.50
N THR A 126 16.18 -2.65 -4.72
CA THR A 126 17.55 -2.79 -5.23
C THR A 126 17.94 -4.23 -5.57
N GLY A 127 17.06 -5.21 -5.36
CA GLY A 127 17.36 -6.64 -5.46
C GLY A 127 18.29 -7.17 -4.37
N ARG A 128 18.67 -6.32 -3.40
CA ARG A 128 19.55 -6.67 -2.27
C ARG A 128 18.97 -6.14 -0.98
N ALA A 129 18.82 -7.02 0.02
CA ALA A 129 18.42 -6.57 1.34
C ALA A 129 19.54 -5.69 1.93
N ASN A 130 19.16 -4.56 2.52
CA ASN A 130 20.10 -3.61 3.11
C ASN A 130 19.66 -3.26 4.54
N PRO A 131 20.30 -3.82 5.57
CA PRO A 131 19.92 -3.57 6.96
C PRO A 131 20.09 -2.12 7.42
N GLN A 132 20.95 -1.32 6.77
CA GLN A 132 21.17 0.07 7.17
C GLN A 132 20.04 1.00 6.71
N THR A 133 19.41 0.67 5.59
CA THR A 133 18.24 1.40 5.04
C THR A 133 16.92 0.71 5.34
N TYR A 134 16.95 -0.47 6.00
CA TYR A 134 15.84 -1.41 6.09
C TYR A 134 15.26 -1.83 4.72
N GLY A 135 16.07 -1.69 3.65
CA GLY A 135 15.71 -2.09 2.29
C GLY A 135 15.43 -3.59 2.21
N MET A 136 14.27 -3.94 1.65
CA MET A 136 13.81 -5.34 1.60
C MET A 136 14.51 -6.19 0.53
N GLY A 137 15.20 -5.55 -0.43
CA GLY A 137 15.81 -6.26 -1.55
C GLY A 137 14.81 -6.85 -2.54
N LEU A 138 13.65 -6.22 -2.69
CA LEU A 138 12.69 -6.56 -3.75
C LEU A 138 13.37 -6.36 -5.11
N ALA A 139 13.03 -7.21 -6.08
CA ALA A 139 13.57 -7.08 -7.41
C ALA A 139 12.98 -5.85 -8.13
N PRO A 140 13.75 -5.12 -8.95
CA PRO A 140 13.27 -3.92 -9.66
C PRO A 140 12.07 -4.19 -10.58
N HIS A 141 11.95 -5.40 -11.12
CA HIS A 141 10.83 -5.76 -11.99
C HIS A 141 9.47 -5.80 -11.27
N LEU A 142 9.46 -5.70 -9.93
CA LEU A 142 8.25 -5.59 -9.12
C LEU A 142 7.72 -4.15 -9.03
N LEU A 143 8.46 -3.14 -9.51
CA LEU A 143 8.02 -1.74 -9.49
C LEU A 143 6.61 -1.56 -10.12
N PRO A 144 6.31 -2.10 -11.32
CA PRO A 144 4.99 -1.91 -11.93
C PRO A 144 3.83 -2.45 -11.10
N LEU A 145 4.04 -3.56 -10.37
CA LEU A 145 3.04 -4.15 -9.47
C LEU A 145 2.68 -3.17 -8.36
N TRP A 146 3.68 -2.59 -7.69
CA TRP A 146 3.44 -1.67 -6.58
C TRP A 146 2.89 -0.33 -7.06
N VAL A 147 3.32 0.19 -8.23
CA VAL A 147 2.67 1.36 -8.83
C VAL A 147 1.17 1.11 -9.02
N ALA A 148 0.80 -0.03 -9.58
CA ALA A 148 -0.61 -0.37 -9.82
C ALA A 148 -1.40 -0.55 -8.51
N HIS A 149 -0.81 -1.21 -7.52
CA HIS A 149 -1.40 -1.43 -6.19
C HIS A 149 -1.73 -0.09 -5.51
N GLU A 150 -0.76 0.81 -5.40
CA GLU A 150 -0.96 2.08 -4.72
C GLU A 150 -1.84 3.05 -5.52
N THR A 151 -1.75 3.02 -6.85
CA THR A 151 -2.66 3.79 -7.72
C THR A 151 -4.11 3.35 -7.52
N ALA A 152 -4.36 2.06 -7.30
CA ALA A 152 -5.71 1.55 -7.06
C ALA A 152 -6.31 2.09 -5.75
N HIS A 153 -5.51 2.18 -4.69
CA HIS A 153 -5.95 2.84 -3.45
C HIS A 153 -6.26 4.31 -3.68
N ALA A 154 -5.36 5.05 -4.35
CA ALA A 154 -5.59 6.45 -4.67
C ALA A 154 -6.92 6.65 -5.44
N VAL A 155 -7.17 5.85 -6.49
CA VAL A 155 -8.45 5.90 -7.24
C VAL A 155 -9.64 5.57 -6.33
N ARG A 156 -9.56 4.52 -5.50
CA ARG A 156 -10.64 4.16 -4.57
C ARG A 156 -10.97 5.31 -3.61
N TYR A 157 -9.96 6.06 -3.17
CA TYR A 157 -10.11 7.11 -2.15
C TYR A 157 -10.57 8.45 -2.73
N THR A 158 -10.22 8.76 -3.98
CA THR A 158 -10.43 10.10 -4.55
C THR A 158 -11.34 10.14 -5.77
N SER A 159 -11.67 9.02 -6.39
CA SER A 159 -12.63 8.99 -7.51
C SER A 159 -13.97 9.60 -7.09
N PRO A 160 -14.55 10.51 -7.88
CA PRO A 160 -15.87 11.08 -7.59
C PRO A 160 -16.99 10.03 -7.66
N THR A 161 -16.78 8.94 -8.40
CA THR A 161 -17.75 7.85 -8.58
C THR A 161 -17.53 6.66 -7.63
N SER A 162 -16.49 6.71 -6.80
CA SER A 162 -16.24 5.68 -5.80
C SER A 162 -17.31 5.73 -4.69
N ARG A 163 -17.86 4.55 -4.40
CA ARG A 163 -18.85 4.25 -3.35
C ARG A 163 -18.21 3.58 -2.14
N ALA A 164 -16.87 3.52 -2.12
CA ALA A 164 -16.09 2.97 -1.01
C ALA A 164 -16.28 3.80 0.27
N ASP A 165 -16.34 3.12 1.41
CA ASP A 165 -16.37 3.80 2.71
C ASP A 165 -15.09 4.60 2.95
N LEU A 166 -13.93 4.12 2.46
CA LEU A 166 -12.66 4.83 2.59
C LEU A 166 -12.68 6.20 1.91
N ARG A 167 -13.34 6.36 0.75
CA ARG A 167 -13.54 7.67 0.12
C ARG A 167 -14.30 8.62 1.07
N ARG A 168 -15.39 8.15 1.67
CA ARG A 168 -16.18 8.94 2.62
C ARG A 168 -15.33 9.35 3.82
N LEU A 169 -14.52 8.43 4.37
CA LEU A 169 -13.62 8.73 5.49
C LEU A 169 -12.56 9.78 5.12
N VAL A 170 -11.99 9.73 3.92
CA VAL A 170 -11.06 10.75 3.42
C VAL A 170 -11.75 12.12 3.30
N VAL A 171 -13.00 12.16 2.85
CA VAL A 171 -13.79 13.41 2.83
C VAL A 171 -14.06 13.93 4.25
N ASP A 172 -14.41 13.05 5.19
CA ASP A 172 -14.61 13.42 6.61
C ASP A 172 -13.32 13.99 7.22
N LEU A 173 -12.17 13.48 6.79
CA LEU A 173 -10.82 13.95 7.15
C LEU A 173 -10.35 15.12 6.27
N ARG A 174 -11.28 15.87 5.69
CA ARG A 174 -11.04 17.10 4.91
C ARG A 174 -10.12 16.89 3.71
N GLY A 175 -10.22 15.74 3.06
CA GLY A 175 -9.40 15.39 1.91
C GLY A 175 -7.99 14.91 2.28
N HIS A 176 -7.82 14.38 3.49
CA HIS A 176 -6.57 13.75 3.91
C HIS A 176 -6.77 12.27 4.22
N TYR A 177 -5.79 11.46 3.84
CA TYR A 177 -5.70 10.07 4.28
C TYR A 177 -4.89 10.02 5.58
N ASP A 178 -5.46 9.34 6.57
CA ASP A 178 -4.82 9.04 7.83
C ASP A 178 -4.98 7.53 8.11
N TYR A 179 -3.86 6.81 8.12
CA TYR A 179 -3.75 5.37 8.31
C TYR A 179 -4.38 4.92 9.63
N TRP A 180 -4.22 5.71 10.69
CA TRP A 180 -4.68 5.41 12.04
C TRP A 180 -6.18 5.66 12.19
N ASP A 181 -6.66 6.81 11.70
CA ASP A 181 -8.07 7.17 11.76
C ASP A 181 -8.90 6.30 10.82
N THR A 182 -8.48 6.14 9.56
CA THR A 182 -9.19 5.24 8.62
C THR A 182 -9.15 3.80 9.11
N GLY A 183 -8.02 3.36 9.66
CA GLY A 183 -7.87 2.02 10.23
C GLY A 183 -8.70 1.76 11.48
N SER A 184 -9.05 2.80 12.23
CA SER A 184 -9.93 2.69 13.40
C SER A 184 -11.42 2.76 13.04
N ARG A 185 -11.77 3.53 12.00
CA ARG A 185 -13.16 3.85 11.62
C ARG A 185 -13.73 2.94 10.54
N ALA A 186 -12.92 2.42 9.62
CA ALA A 186 -13.38 1.50 8.58
C ALA A 186 -13.71 0.12 9.17
N SER A 187 -14.70 -0.56 8.59
CA SER A 187 -14.97 -1.96 8.93
C SER A 187 -13.83 -2.84 8.44
N LEU A 188 -13.61 -3.98 9.10
CA LEU A 188 -12.62 -4.95 8.62
C LEU A 188 -12.92 -5.36 7.17
N ARG A 189 -14.19 -5.51 6.78
CA ARG A 189 -14.60 -5.82 5.41
C ARG A 189 -14.10 -4.77 4.43
N GLU A 190 -14.31 -3.48 4.71
CA GLU A 190 -13.83 -2.40 3.86
C GLU A 190 -12.30 -2.42 3.74
N LEU A 191 -11.59 -2.65 4.85
CA LEU A 191 -10.14 -2.75 4.86
C LEU A 191 -9.61 -3.95 4.06
N LEU A 192 -10.25 -5.11 4.16
CA LEU A 192 -9.86 -6.29 3.38
C LEU A 192 -10.16 -6.10 1.90
N VAL A 193 -11.35 -5.59 1.56
CA VAL A 193 -11.75 -5.28 0.18
C VAL A 193 -10.81 -4.25 -0.44
N ASN A 194 -10.37 -3.24 0.32
CA ASN A 194 -9.39 -2.25 -0.11
C ASN A 194 -8.11 -2.91 -0.63
N GLU A 195 -7.49 -3.78 0.17
CA GLU A 195 -6.28 -4.51 -0.24
C GLU A 195 -6.57 -5.49 -1.38
N GLY A 196 -7.72 -6.18 -1.33
CA GLY A 196 -8.11 -7.13 -2.37
C GLY A 196 -8.25 -6.49 -3.74
N ALA A 197 -8.89 -5.33 -3.80
CA ALA A 197 -9.06 -4.54 -5.00
C ALA A 197 -7.73 -4.03 -5.55
N ALA A 198 -6.80 -3.62 -4.67
CA ALA A 198 -5.46 -3.20 -5.06
C ALA A 198 -4.59 -4.36 -5.59
N VAL A 199 -4.67 -5.54 -4.96
CA VAL A 199 -4.03 -6.76 -5.47
C VAL A 199 -4.58 -7.15 -6.85
N ALA A 200 -5.91 -7.07 -7.03
CA ALA A 200 -6.54 -7.34 -8.32
C ALA A 200 -6.12 -6.33 -9.40
N ALA A 201 -5.98 -5.05 -9.04
CA ALA A 201 -5.46 -4.02 -9.94
C ALA A 201 -4.02 -4.31 -10.36
N ALA A 202 -3.17 -4.71 -9.41
CA ALA A 202 -1.81 -5.10 -9.70
C ALA A 202 -1.73 -6.30 -10.67
N GLN A 203 -2.60 -7.31 -10.51
CA GLN A 203 -2.72 -8.43 -11.43
C GLN A 203 -3.16 -8.01 -12.84
N ALA A 204 -4.08 -7.04 -12.95
CA ALA A 204 -4.58 -6.55 -14.22
C ALA A 204 -3.55 -5.68 -14.98
N VAL A 205 -2.76 -4.89 -14.26
CA VAL A 205 -1.80 -3.93 -14.84
C VAL A 205 -0.42 -4.55 -15.10
N ALA A 206 0.03 -5.44 -14.22
CA ALA A 206 1.34 -6.07 -14.29
C ALA A 206 1.21 -7.61 -14.24
N PRO A 207 0.60 -8.24 -15.27
CA PRO A 207 0.40 -9.68 -15.31
C PRO A 207 1.73 -10.43 -15.49
N GLY A 208 1.73 -11.73 -15.17
CA GLY A 208 2.86 -12.63 -15.42
C GLY A 208 3.84 -12.81 -14.25
N LEU A 209 3.61 -12.11 -13.13
CA LEU A 209 4.34 -12.33 -11.89
C LEU A 209 3.86 -13.58 -11.15
N GLU A 210 4.68 -14.09 -10.24
CA GLU A 210 4.34 -15.23 -9.42
C GLU A 210 3.21 -14.87 -8.44
N PRO A 211 2.26 -15.79 -8.14
CA PRO A 211 1.09 -15.44 -7.35
C PRO A 211 1.38 -14.84 -5.98
N TRP A 212 2.49 -15.21 -5.33
CA TRP A 212 2.86 -14.68 -4.01
C TRP A 212 3.39 -13.24 -4.06
N GLU A 213 3.89 -12.80 -5.22
CA GLU A 213 4.48 -11.46 -5.39
C GLU A 213 3.42 -10.38 -5.30
N TYR A 214 2.22 -10.61 -5.85
CA TYR A 214 1.08 -9.68 -5.74
C TYR A 214 0.64 -9.41 -4.30
N PHE A 215 0.98 -10.28 -3.35
CA PHE A 215 0.67 -10.07 -1.94
C PHE A 215 1.89 -9.59 -1.13
N GLY A 216 3.03 -9.37 -1.79
CA GLY A 216 4.33 -9.13 -1.18
C GLY A 216 4.80 -10.27 -0.26
N TYR A 217 4.35 -11.49 -0.48
CA TYR A 217 4.66 -12.63 0.39
C TYR A 217 5.91 -13.36 -0.04
N THR A 218 6.51 -14.10 0.90
CA THR A 218 7.38 -15.21 0.53
C THR A 218 6.56 -16.38 -0.04
N ARG A 219 7.16 -17.20 -0.91
CA ARG A 219 6.53 -18.43 -1.43
C ARG A 219 6.01 -19.34 -0.30
N ARG A 220 6.75 -19.44 0.82
CA ARG A 220 6.36 -20.24 1.99
C ARG A 220 5.13 -19.67 2.69
N GLN A 221 5.08 -18.35 2.90
CA GLN A 221 3.93 -17.66 3.50
C GLN A 221 2.67 -17.83 2.65
N TYR A 222 2.78 -17.65 1.33
CA TYR A 222 1.66 -17.83 0.41
C TYR A 222 1.10 -19.26 0.46
N ARG A 223 1.97 -20.28 0.40
CA ARG A 223 1.55 -21.68 0.58
C ARG A 223 0.81 -21.87 1.89
N ARG A 224 1.35 -21.34 3.00
CA ARG A 224 0.74 -21.49 4.33
C ARG A 224 -0.62 -20.82 4.43
N ILE A 225 -0.79 -19.63 3.84
CA ILE A 225 -2.07 -18.92 3.80
C ILE A 225 -3.12 -19.74 3.05
N ARG A 226 -2.75 -20.30 1.89
CA ARG A 226 -3.65 -21.17 1.10
C ARG A 226 -4.08 -22.43 1.86
N GLU A 227 -3.16 -23.06 2.59
CA GLU A 227 -3.48 -24.20 3.47
C GLU A 227 -4.48 -23.83 4.58
N LEU A 228 -4.59 -22.54 4.93
CA LEU A 228 -5.45 -22.03 5.97
C LEU A 228 -6.72 -21.34 5.42
N ASP A 229 -6.99 -21.31 4.11
CA ASP A 229 -8.08 -20.52 3.51
C ASP A 229 -9.44 -20.72 4.23
N ALA A 230 -9.93 -21.95 4.31
CA ALA A 230 -11.21 -22.25 4.96
C ALA A 230 -11.23 -21.84 6.45
N PHE A 231 -10.10 -21.99 7.13
CA PHE A 231 -9.95 -21.56 8.51
C PHE A 231 -10.00 -20.02 8.62
N LEU A 232 -9.26 -19.31 7.78
CA LEU A 232 -9.20 -17.85 7.75
C LEU A 232 -10.56 -17.24 7.48
N ARG A 233 -11.30 -17.76 6.47
CA ARG A 233 -12.66 -17.33 6.17
C ARG A 233 -13.60 -17.49 7.37
N ARG A 234 -13.57 -18.66 8.01
CA ARG A 234 -14.41 -18.96 9.17
C ARG A 234 -14.14 -18.04 10.36
N VAL A 235 -12.87 -17.80 10.72
CA VAL A 235 -12.54 -16.96 11.89
C VAL A 235 -12.70 -15.47 11.63
N THR A 236 -12.65 -15.05 10.35
CA THR A 236 -12.79 -13.64 9.97
C THR A 236 -14.25 -13.24 9.79
N ALA A 237 -15.11 -14.15 9.31
CA ALA A 237 -16.53 -13.90 9.03
C ALA A 237 -17.29 -13.11 10.12
N PRO A 238 -17.25 -13.49 11.41
CA PRO A 238 -18.01 -12.76 12.45
C PRO A 238 -17.46 -11.37 12.77
N MET A 239 -16.28 -11.02 12.24
CA MET A 239 -15.59 -9.75 12.50
C MET A 239 -15.65 -8.78 11.32
N LEU A 240 -16.12 -9.22 10.15
CA LEU A 240 -16.05 -8.44 8.91
C LEU A 240 -16.70 -7.06 9.07
N ASP A 241 -17.83 -6.99 9.77
CA ASP A 241 -18.57 -5.73 9.90
C ASP A 241 -18.20 -4.94 11.18
N GLN A 242 -17.17 -5.40 11.91
CA GLN A 242 -16.62 -4.69 13.07
C GLN A 242 -15.56 -3.67 12.65
N THR A 243 -15.38 -2.63 13.45
CA THR A 243 -14.36 -1.58 13.28
C THR A 243 -13.32 -1.67 14.39
N GLY A 244 -12.15 -1.06 14.16
CA GLY A 244 -11.15 -0.85 15.19
C GLY A 244 -9.72 -1.11 14.71
N LEU A 245 -8.79 -0.28 15.18
CA LEU A 245 -7.40 -0.31 14.77
C LEU A 245 -6.75 -1.68 14.98
N GLY A 246 -7.11 -2.38 16.06
CA GLY A 246 -6.63 -3.74 16.34
C GLY A 246 -6.96 -4.75 15.24
N LEU A 247 -8.05 -4.56 14.49
CA LEU A 247 -8.42 -5.41 13.35
C LEU A 247 -7.51 -5.14 12.16
N ARG A 248 -7.30 -3.86 11.81
CA ARG A 248 -6.34 -3.46 10.76
C ARG A 248 -4.96 -4.05 11.06
N LEU A 249 -4.43 -3.79 12.26
CA LEU A 249 -3.11 -4.25 12.67
C LEU A 249 -2.99 -5.78 12.61
N ARG A 250 -4.00 -6.51 13.09
CA ARG A 250 -3.99 -7.98 13.10
C ARG A 250 -3.95 -8.58 11.70
N PHE A 251 -4.72 -8.04 10.76
CA PHE A 251 -4.94 -8.65 9.45
C PHE A 251 -4.05 -8.08 8.34
N LEU A 252 -3.63 -6.83 8.43
CA LEU A 252 -2.98 -6.09 7.34
C LEU A 252 -1.53 -5.66 7.64
N SER A 253 -1.13 -5.62 8.91
CA SER A 253 0.23 -5.19 9.28
C SER A 253 1.20 -6.36 9.46
N GLY A 254 2.48 -6.12 9.16
CA GLY A 254 3.59 -6.98 9.57
C GLY A 254 4.08 -6.63 10.98
N GLY A 255 4.89 -7.50 11.59
CA GLY A 255 5.56 -7.21 12.87
C GLY A 255 4.70 -7.37 14.13
N MET A 256 3.41 -7.71 13.98
CA MET A 256 2.55 -8.04 15.12
C MET A 256 2.99 -9.34 15.81
N THR A 257 3.00 -9.34 17.15
CA THR A 257 3.35 -10.53 17.93
C THR A 257 2.44 -11.72 17.61
N PRO A 258 2.93 -12.96 17.72
CA PRO A 258 2.08 -14.15 17.53
C PRO A 258 0.83 -14.16 18.42
N ALA A 259 0.93 -13.65 19.65
CA ALA A 259 -0.20 -13.53 20.58
C ALA A 259 -1.27 -12.56 20.06
N ALA A 260 -0.88 -11.40 19.51
CA ALA A 260 -1.82 -10.43 18.94
C ALA A 260 -2.54 -10.98 17.69
N ARG A 261 -1.96 -11.99 17.03
CA ARG A 261 -2.50 -12.69 15.87
C ARG A 261 -3.12 -14.05 16.19
N LEU A 262 -3.26 -14.43 17.46
CA LEU A 262 -3.88 -15.69 17.84
C LEU A 262 -5.41 -15.58 17.71
N MET A 263 -6.00 -16.41 16.86
CA MET A 263 -7.43 -16.43 16.56
C MET A 263 -7.90 -17.87 16.40
N GLY A 264 -9.02 -18.26 17.02
CA GLY A 264 -9.58 -19.60 16.85
C GLY A 264 -8.58 -20.75 17.05
N GLY A 265 -7.64 -20.59 17.99
CA GLY A 265 -6.60 -21.58 18.31
C GLY A 265 -5.40 -21.66 17.34
N LYS A 266 -5.27 -20.75 16.37
CA LYS A 266 -4.11 -20.69 15.45
C LYS A 266 -3.58 -19.26 15.31
N VAL A 267 -2.28 -19.14 15.11
CA VAL A 267 -1.66 -17.85 14.76
C VAL A 267 -1.93 -17.55 13.29
N LEU A 268 -2.57 -16.43 13.01
CA LEU A 268 -2.80 -15.96 11.65
C LEU A 268 -1.45 -15.63 10.99
N PRO A 269 -1.19 -16.04 9.74
CA PRO A 269 -0.06 -15.52 8.97
C PRO A 269 -0.09 -13.99 8.91
N GLU A 270 1.07 -13.35 8.91
CA GLU A 270 1.14 -11.88 8.80
C GLU A 270 0.51 -11.40 7.50
N ARG A 271 -0.15 -10.24 7.57
CA ARG A 271 -0.84 -9.61 6.45
C ARG A 271 -1.84 -10.51 5.70
N ALA A 272 -2.37 -11.57 6.34
CA ALA A 272 -3.29 -12.52 5.70
C ALA A 272 -4.53 -11.86 5.07
N GLY A 273 -4.85 -10.63 5.49
CA GLY A 273 -5.91 -9.83 4.91
C GLY A 273 -5.74 -9.47 3.44
N TYR A 274 -4.52 -9.41 2.88
CA TYR A 274 -4.34 -9.20 1.43
C TYR A 274 -4.91 -10.38 0.62
N TYR A 275 -4.67 -11.60 1.11
CA TYR A 275 -5.21 -12.81 0.49
C TYR A 275 -6.72 -12.91 0.67
N LEU A 276 -7.22 -12.69 1.89
CA LEU A 276 -8.65 -12.68 2.17
C LEU A 276 -9.38 -11.60 1.39
N GLY A 277 -8.78 -10.42 1.26
CA GLY A 277 -9.27 -9.31 0.47
C GLY A 277 -9.50 -9.72 -0.98
N LEU A 278 -8.49 -10.29 -1.62
CA LEU A 278 -8.63 -10.75 -3.01
C LEU A 278 -9.78 -11.77 -3.13
N ARG A 279 -9.86 -12.71 -2.19
CA ARG A 279 -10.95 -13.70 -2.12
C ARG A 279 -12.35 -13.09 -1.95
N LEU A 280 -12.48 -11.91 -1.35
CA LEU A 280 -13.75 -11.21 -1.16
C LEU A 280 -14.18 -10.41 -2.40
N VAL A 281 -13.24 -10.02 -3.27
CA VAL A 281 -13.55 -9.19 -4.45
C VAL A 281 -13.71 -9.99 -5.74
N GLU A 282 -13.24 -11.24 -5.77
CA GLU A 282 -13.14 -12.07 -6.97
C GLU A 282 -14.43 -12.23 -7.76
N ASN A 283 -15.55 -12.52 -7.09
CA ASN A 283 -16.83 -12.72 -7.79
C ASN A 283 -17.31 -11.42 -8.43
N TYR A 284 -17.27 -10.31 -7.69
CA TYR A 284 -17.65 -9.00 -8.24
C TYR A 284 -16.69 -8.57 -9.37
N LEU A 285 -15.40 -8.81 -9.21
CA LEU A 285 -14.38 -8.53 -10.23
C LEU A 285 -14.67 -9.27 -11.52
N ALA A 286 -15.01 -10.57 -11.44
CA ALA A 286 -15.37 -11.36 -12.61
C ALA A 286 -16.65 -10.85 -13.29
N GLU A 287 -17.63 -10.37 -12.51
CA GLU A 287 -18.90 -9.85 -13.03
C GLU A 287 -18.79 -8.44 -13.64
N ARG A 288 -17.96 -7.56 -13.08
CA ARG A 288 -18.00 -6.11 -13.32
C ARG A 288 -16.68 -5.49 -13.77
N GLY A 289 -15.59 -6.25 -13.77
CA GLY A 289 -14.27 -5.76 -14.14
C GLY A 289 -13.59 -4.91 -13.06
N ILE A 290 -12.34 -4.55 -13.31
CA ILE A 290 -11.48 -3.90 -12.32
C ILE A 290 -11.88 -2.45 -12.03
N ALA A 291 -12.26 -1.68 -13.04
CA ALA A 291 -12.66 -0.27 -12.88
C ALA A 291 -13.86 -0.11 -11.93
N SER A 292 -14.86 -1.00 -12.05
CA SER A 292 -16.01 -1.02 -11.14
C SER A 292 -15.63 -1.53 -9.75
N THR A 293 -14.78 -2.55 -9.68
CA THR A 293 -14.28 -3.12 -8.41
C THR A 293 -13.64 -2.06 -7.53
N LEU A 294 -12.76 -1.22 -8.07
CA LEU A 294 -12.10 -0.18 -7.26
C LEU A 294 -13.07 0.81 -6.61
N ARG A 295 -14.21 1.04 -7.26
CA ARG A 295 -15.22 2.03 -6.87
C ARG A 295 -16.38 1.41 -6.08
N ALA A 296 -16.43 0.09 -5.95
CA ALA A 296 -17.56 -0.57 -5.33
C ALA A 296 -17.52 -0.44 -3.79
N ALA A 297 -18.71 -0.33 -3.20
CA ALA A 297 -18.90 -0.40 -1.76
C ALA A 297 -18.69 -1.85 -1.27
N ALA A 298 -18.23 -2.02 -0.02
CA ALA A 298 -18.01 -3.32 0.60
C ALA A 298 -19.23 -4.28 0.48
N ASP A 299 -20.45 -3.74 0.56
CA ASP A 299 -21.70 -4.51 0.46
C ASP A 299 -21.97 -5.07 -0.95
N GLU A 300 -21.48 -4.41 -2.00
CA GLU A 300 -21.64 -4.90 -3.37
C GLU A 300 -20.89 -6.22 -3.59
N PHE A 301 -19.72 -6.36 -2.97
CA PHE A 301 -18.94 -7.60 -2.97
C PHE A 301 -19.67 -8.73 -2.25
N ARG A 302 -20.22 -8.45 -1.07
CA ARG A 302 -21.03 -9.42 -0.32
C ARG A 302 -22.21 -9.92 -1.16
N LYS A 303 -22.93 -9.01 -1.83
CA LYS A 303 -24.04 -9.38 -2.72
C LYS A 303 -23.60 -10.22 -3.92
N ALA A 304 -22.40 -10.00 -4.45
CA ALA A 304 -21.85 -10.83 -5.51
C ALA A 304 -21.50 -12.24 -5.01
N ASP A 305 -20.92 -12.36 -3.81
CA ASP A 305 -20.66 -13.64 -3.17
C ASP A 305 -21.97 -14.41 -2.90
N ASP A 306 -23.00 -13.75 -2.37
CA ASP A 306 -24.31 -14.36 -2.12
C ASP A 306 -24.93 -14.91 -3.42
N ARG A 307 -24.85 -14.14 -4.52
CA ARG A 307 -25.30 -14.60 -5.85
C ARG A 307 -24.51 -15.80 -6.35
N ALA A 308 -23.17 -15.76 -6.23
CA ALA A 308 -22.30 -16.86 -6.65
C ALA A 308 -22.55 -18.15 -5.86
N LEU A 309 -22.99 -18.02 -4.60
CA LEU A 309 -23.38 -19.13 -3.73
C LEU A 309 -24.84 -19.59 -3.92
N GLY A 310 -25.61 -18.92 -4.79
CA GLY A 310 -27.03 -19.22 -5.00
C GLY A 310 -27.93 -18.82 -3.82
N ILE A 311 -27.45 -17.94 -2.94
CA ILE A 311 -28.23 -17.40 -1.82
C ILE A 311 -29.14 -16.29 -2.39
N GLN A 312 -30.41 -16.63 -2.63
CA GLN A 312 -31.43 -15.63 -2.94
C GLN A 312 -31.80 -14.89 -1.65
N THR A 313 -31.43 -13.61 -1.57
CA THR A 313 -31.97 -12.71 -0.55
C THR A 313 -33.38 -12.31 -0.99
N ALA A 314 -34.37 -12.65 -0.16
CA ALA A 314 -35.78 -12.31 -0.36
C ALA A 314 -36.05 -10.83 -0.08
#